data_AF-A0A915APD6-F1
#
_entry.id   AF-A0A915APD6-F1
#
_cell.length_a   1.000
_cell.length_b   1.000
_cell.length_c   1.000
_cell.angle_alpha   90.00
_cell.angle_beta   90.00
_cell.angle_gamma   90.00
#
_symmetry.space_group_name_H-M   'P 1'
#
loop_
_entity.id
_entity.type
_entity.pdbx_description
1 polymer ?
#
loop_
_entity_poly.entity_id
_entity_poly.type
_entity_poly.pdbx_seq_one_letter_code
_entity_poly.pdbx_strand_id
1 'polypeptide(L)'
;SLTINYGVKPFEGHKTHAELEKEHRHVEYYLKNGKIDRTILDEITGSDARTLVDFEDELSRADNFDLIFPTADNVGYMKYYNEPIYSNLLLMQWQLEQVDCGRQKGIQILEEICRRGGHMSQFPITTTTSAYSNSLDGIANGN
;
A
#
# COMPACT_ATOMS: atom_id res chain seq x y z
N SER A 1 9.17 -14.15 32.72
CA SER A 1 8.32 -13.03 32.29
C SER A 1 7.51 -13.51 31.09
N LEU A 2 6.19 -13.65 31.22
CA LEU A 2 5.32 -14.18 30.15
C LEU A 2 4.84 -12.99 29.29
N THR A 3 5.73 -12.44 28.48
CA THR A 3 5.32 -11.37 27.55
C THR A 3 4.46 -12.02 26.48
N ILE A 4 3.16 -11.79 26.53
CA ILE A 4 2.23 -12.13 25.45
C ILE A 4 2.76 -11.38 24.23
N ASN A 5 3.22 -12.13 23.21
CA ASN A 5 3.69 -11.54 21.98
C ASN A 5 2.45 -11.07 21.20
N TYR A 6 2.10 -9.80 21.37
CA TYR A 6 1.06 -9.10 20.61
C TYR A 6 1.52 -8.76 19.19
N GLY A 7 2.67 -9.26 18.75
CA GLY A 7 3.12 -9.14 17.37
C GLY A 7 2.11 -9.83 16.47
N VAL A 8 1.42 -9.04 15.66
CA VAL A 8 0.64 -9.55 14.54
C VAL A 8 1.65 -10.17 13.58
N LYS A 9 1.76 -11.50 13.60
CA LYS A 9 2.57 -12.20 12.62
C LYS A 9 1.99 -11.93 11.24
N PRO A 10 2.82 -11.56 10.23
CA PRO A 10 2.35 -11.48 8.86
C PRO A 10 1.62 -12.78 8.50
N PHE A 11 0.40 -12.67 7.96
CA PHE A 11 -0.33 -13.86 7.51
C PHE A 11 0.28 -14.35 6.20
N GLU A 12 1.12 -15.38 6.29
CA GLU A 12 1.89 -15.92 5.14
C GLU A 12 1.20 -17.08 4.41
N GLY A 13 0.10 -17.63 4.95
CA GLY A 13 -0.47 -18.92 4.53
C GLY A 13 -0.93 -19.03 3.08
N HIS A 14 -1.08 -17.90 2.37
CA HIS A 14 -1.50 -17.84 0.97
C HIS A 14 -0.56 -17.00 0.09
N LYS A 15 0.65 -16.66 0.57
CA LYS A 15 1.62 -15.87 -0.17
C LYS A 15 2.56 -16.76 -0.99
N THR A 16 2.80 -16.35 -2.22
CA THR A 16 3.81 -16.94 -3.10
C THR A 16 5.22 -16.56 -2.63
N HIS A 17 6.23 -17.32 -3.06
CA HIS A 17 7.63 -16.98 -2.77
C HIS A 17 8.01 -15.59 -3.30
N ALA A 18 7.48 -15.19 -4.46
CA ALA A 18 7.72 -13.87 -5.04
C ALA A 18 7.12 -12.74 -4.18
N GLU A 19 5.93 -12.95 -3.60
CA GLU A 19 5.33 -12.01 -2.65
C GLU A 19 6.18 -11.87 -1.40
N LEU A 20 6.62 -12.99 -0.81
CA LEU A 20 7.50 -12.95 0.38
C LEU A 20 8.84 -12.25 0.10
N GLU A 21 9.44 -12.48 -1.07
CA GLU A 21 10.68 -11.82 -1.46
C GLU A 21 10.50 -10.31 -1.65
N LYS A 22 9.38 -9.89 -2.26
CA LYS A 22 9.00 -8.47 -2.35
C LYS A 22 8.89 -7.86 -0.95
N GLU A 23 8.19 -8.53 -0.04
CA GLU A 23 8.00 -8.04 1.33
C GLU A 23 9.33 -7.87 2.06
N HIS A 24 10.19 -8.88 1.97
CA HIS A 24 11.50 -8.86 2.59
C HIS A 24 12.35 -7.70 2.05
N ARG A 25 12.41 -7.52 0.73
CA ARG A 25 13.15 -6.44 0.07
C ARG A 25 12.74 -5.06 0.56
N HIS A 26 11.45 -4.77 0.65
CA HIS A 26 10.97 -3.45 1.09
C HIS A 26 11.14 -3.24 2.59
N VAL A 27 11.01 -4.29 3.40
CA VAL A 27 11.30 -4.24 4.84
C VAL A 27 12.79 -3.96 5.08
N GLU A 28 13.69 -4.67 4.40
CA GLU A 28 15.14 -4.41 4.47
C GLU A 28 15.50 -3.00 4.02
N TYR A 29 14.87 -2.51 2.94
CA TYR A 29 15.05 -1.13 2.49
C TYR A 29 14.65 -0.13 3.59
N TYR A 30 13.51 -0.34 4.25
CA TYR A 30 13.06 0.53 5.33
C TYR A 30 14.03 0.49 6.53
N LEU A 31 14.48 -0.69 6.94
CA LEU A 31 15.45 -0.86 8.03
C LEU A 31 16.77 -0.13 7.74
N LYS A 32 17.24 -0.17 6.48
CA LYS A 32 18.51 0.44 6.08
C LYS A 32 18.42 1.96 5.92
N ASN A 33 17.31 2.47 5.38
CA ASN A 33 17.19 3.87 4.96
C ASN A 33 16.32 4.72 5.90
N GLY A 34 15.54 4.10 6.81
CA GLY A 34 14.60 4.78 7.70
C GLY A 34 13.43 5.46 6.98
N LYS A 35 13.16 5.09 5.72
CA LYS A 35 12.10 5.65 4.88
C LYS A 35 11.46 4.55 4.03
N ILE A 36 10.20 4.75 3.70
CA ILE A 36 9.45 3.82 2.85
C ILE A 36 9.92 3.97 1.40
N ASP A 37 10.10 2.84 0.73
CA ASP A 37 10.38 2.79 -0.70
C ASP A 37 9.10 3.05 -1.49
N ARG A 38 9.07 4.14 -2.27
CA ARG A 38 7.90 4.51 -3.08
C ARG A 38 7.56 3.44 -4.13
N THR A 39 8.54 2.67 -4.59
CA THR A 39 8.36 1.64 -5.62
C THR A 39 7.55 0.43 -5.12
N ILE A 40 7.23 0.36 -3.82
CA ILE A 40 6.35 -0.67 -3.25
C ILE A 40 4.97 -0.74 -3.95
N LEU A 41 4.50 0.36 -4.55
CA LEU A 41 3.24 0.44 -5.31
C LEU A 41 3.41 0.20 -6.82
N ASP A 42 4.63 0.17 -7.35
CA ASP A 42 4.87 -0.08 -8.78
C ASP A 42 4.58 -1.55 -9.16
N GLU A 43 4.82 -2.47 -8.22
CA GLU A 43 4.65 -3.92 -8.40
C GLU A 43 3.56 -4.48 -7.46
N ILE A 44 2.30 -4.04 -7.58
CA ILE A 44 1.21 -4.52 -6.71
C ILE A 44 1.00 -6.03 -6.91
N THR A 45 1.17 -6.82 -5.86
CA THR A 45 0.90 -8.27 -5.89
C THR A 45 -0.58 -8.56 -5.63
N GLY A 46 -1.00 -9.81 -5.83
CA GLY A 46 -2.36 -10.24 -5.48
C GLY A 46 -2.64 -10.02 -3.98
N SER A 47 -1.66 -10.32 -3.12
CA SER A 47 -1.75 -10.04 -1.68
C SER A 47 -1.89 -8.55 -1.39
N ASP A 48 -1.08 -7.70 -2.04
CA ASP A 48 -1.16 -6.25 -1.84
C ASP A 48 -2.52 -5.71 -2.26
N ALA A 49 -3.01 -6.14 -3.43
CA ALA A 49 -4.32 -5.72 -3.93
C ALA A 49 -5.44 -6.06 -2.96
N ARG A 50 -5.44 -7.26 -2.36
CA ARG A 50 -6.42 -7.64 -1.34
C ARG A 50 -6.31 -6.76 -0.10
N THR A 51 -5.09 -6.56 0.43
CA THR A 51 -4.86 -5.69 1.59
C THR A 51 -5.31 -4.25 1.34
N LEU A 52 -5.05 -3.70 0.15
CA LEU A 52 -5.47 -2.34 -0.22
C LEU A 52 -6.98 -2.23 -0.40
N VAL A 53 -7.61 -3.24 -1.02
CA VAL A 53 -9.07 -3.29 -1.19
C VAL A 53 -9.78 -3.40 0.16
N ASP A 54 -9.33 -4.31 1.02
CA ASP A 54 -9.89 -4.49 2.36
C ASP A 54 -9.80 -3.18 3.15
N PHE A 55 -8.66 -2.51 3.07
CA PHE A 55 -8.44 -1.22 3.73
C PHE A 55 -9.37 -0.11 3.22
N GLU A 56 -9.54 0.06 1.91
CA GLU A 56 -10.45 1.07 1.35
C GLU A 56 -11.92 0.76 1.66
N ASP A 57 -12.30 -0.53 1.65
CA ASP A 57 -13.64 -0.99 2.00
C ASP A 57 -13.94 -0.75 3.50
N GLU A 58 -12.99 -1.04 4.40
CA GLU A 58 -13.06 -0.67 5.82
C GLU A 58 -13.16 0.83 6.03
N LEU A 59 -12.31 1.62 5.36
CA LEU A 59 -12.31 3.08 5.46
C LEU A 59 -13.64 3.69 4.99
N SER A 60 -14.25 3.15 3.94
CA SER A 60 -15.54 3.61 3.42
C SER A 60 -16.71 3.34 4.38
N ARG A 61 -16.57 2.33 5.24
CA ARG A 61 -17.58 1.90 6.22
C ARG A 61 -17.29 2.38 7.65
N ALA A 62 -16.21 3.12 7.85
CA ALA A 62 -15.77 3.55 9.16
C ALA A 62 -16.78 4.47 9.87
N ASP A 63 -17.62 5.20 9.13
CA ASP A 63 -18.68 6.09 9.65
C ASP A 63 -18.20 6.99 10.81
N ASN A 64 -18.53 6.65 12.06
CA ASN A 64 -18.13 7.41 13.26
C ASN A 64 -16.71 7.10 13.78
N PHE A 65 -15.95 6.25 13.09
CA PHE A 65 -14.57 5.93 13.43
C PHE A 65 -13.60 6.72 12.55
N ASP A 66 -12.59 7.32 13.19
CA ASP A 66 -11.52 8.01 12.49
C ASP A 66 -10.33 7.07 12.24
N LEU A 67 -9.76 7.17 11.05
CA LEU A 67 -8.50 6.52 10.71
C LEU A 67 -7.35 7.23 11.44
N ILE A 68 -6.95 6.71 12.60
CA ILE A 68 -5.86 7.26 13.40
C ILE A 68 -4.47 6.90 12.85
N PHE A 69 -4.37 5.81 12.09
CA PHE A 69 -3.16 5.32 11.44
C PHE A 69 -3.52 4.25 10.39
N PRO A 70 -2.87 4.22 9.21
CA PRO A 70 -1.88 5.18 8.71
C PRO A 70 -2.53 6.47 8.17
N THR A 71 -1.87 7.62 8.35
CA THR A 71 -2.24 8.92 7.73
C THR A 71 -0.97 9.63 7.23
N ALA A 72 -1.10 10.53 6.25
CA ALA A 72 0.07 11.22 5.68
C ALA A 72 0.87 12.03 6.73
N ASP A 73 0.21 12.50 7.79
CA ASP A 73 0.82 13.29 8.86
C ASP A 73 1.57 12.42 9.89
N ASN A 74 1.30 11.12 9.96
CA ASN A 74 1.81 10.23 10.99
C ASN A 74 2.81 9.18 10.48
N VAL A 75 3.39 9.38 9.28
CA VAL A 75 4.50 8.58 8.75
C VAL A 75 5.63 8.43 9.78
N GLY A 76 5.90 9.50 10.54
CA GLY A 76 6.91 9.52 11.60
C GLY A 76 6.67 8.54 12.76
N TYR A 77 5.47 7.97 12.90
CA TYR A 77 5.16 6.96 13.92
C TYR A 77 5.60 5.55 13.53
N MET A 78 5.93 5.31 12.26
CA MET A 78 6.46 4.01 11.82
C MET A 78 7.70 3.56 12.59
N LYS A 79 8.53 4.51 13.05
CA LYS A 79 9.74 4.22 13.82
C LYS A 79 9.49 3.67 15.23
N TYR A 80 8.26 3.77 15.74
CA TYR A 80 7.90 3.28 17.09
C TYR A 80 7.45 1.82 17.10
N TYR A 81 7.25 1.21 15.93
CA TYR A 81 7.03 -0.23 15.86
C TYR A 81 8.33 -0.98 16.15
N ASN A 82 8.27 -1.97 17.04
CA ASN A 82 9.42 -2.81 17.40
C ASN A 82 10.01 -3.54 16.19
N GLU A 83 9.15 -3.94 15.24
CA GLU A 83 9.53 -4.56 13.97
C GLU A 83 8.73 -3.89 12.83
N PRO A 84 9.37 -3.51 11.73
CA PRO A 84 8.66 -2.98 10.56
C PRO A 84 7.83 -4.08 9.90
N ILE A 85 6.51 -3.91 9.93
CA ILE A 85 5.56 -4.81 9.28
C ILE A 85 5.30 -4.31 7.86
N TYR A 86 5.45 -5.19 6.87
CA TYR A 86 5.30 -4.84 5.46
C TYR A 86 3.95 -4.19 5.12
N SER A 87 2.84 -4.73 5.62
CA SER A 87 1.50 -4.17 5.39
C SER A 87 1.37 -2.73 5.88
N ASN A 88 2.01 -2.39 7.00
CA ASN A 88 2.03 -1.02 7.49
C ASN A 88 2.77 -0.10 6.51
N LEU A 89 3.93 -0.53 5.97
CA LEU A 89 4.68 0.22 4.98
C LEU A 89 3.86 0.43 3.69
N LEU A 90 3.18 -0.63 3.23
CA LEU A 90 2.30 -0.60 2.05
C LEU A 90 1.14 0.39 2.24
N LEU A 91 0.40 0.27 3.34
CA LEU A 91 -0.76 1.13 3.61
C LEU A 91 -0.35 2.59 3.85
N MET A 92 0.82 2.82 4.44
CA MET A 92 1.33 4.18 4.61
C MET A 92 1.74 4.81 3.28
N GLN A 93 2.46 4.07 2.43
CA GLN A 93 2.78 4.57 1.09
C GLN A 93 1.52 4.80 0.26
N TRP A 94 0.51 3.93 0.41
CA TRP A 94 -0.79 4.12 -0.22
C TRP A 94 -1.48 5.42 0.21
N GLN A 95 -1.49 5.73 1.51
CA GLN A 95 -2.05 6.98 2.03
C GLN A 95 -1.31 8.22 1.51
N LEU A 96 0.02 8.17 1.44
CA LEU A 96 0.81 9.24 0.84
C LEU A 96 0.44 9.47 -0.63
N GLU A 97 0.28 8.39 -1.39
CA GLU A 97 -0.13 8.47 -2.79
C GLU A 97 -1.54 9.06 -2.96
N GLN A 98 -2.47 8.76 -2.05
CA GLN A 98 -3.82 9.33 -2.12
C GLN A 98 -3.83 10.84 -1.86
N VAL A 99 -2.90 11.37 -1.07
CA VAL A 99 -2.72 12.81 -0.87
C VAL A 99 -2.11 13.46 -2.10
N ASP A 100 -1.10 12.83 -2.71
CA ASP A 100 -0.38 13.38 -3.85
C ASP A 100 -1.19 13.33 -5.16
N CYS A 101 -1.90 12.22 -5.41
CA CYS A 101 -2.56 11.92 -6.68
C CYS A 101 -4.09 11.84 -6.61
N GLY A 102 -4.67 11.92 -5.41
CA GLY A 102 -6.11 11.86 -5.16
C GLY A 102 -6.66 10.44 -4.99
N ARG A 103 -7.47 10.25 -3.93
CA ARG A 103 -8.03 8.94 -3.55
C ARG A 103 -8.81 8.21 -4.66
N GLN A 104 -9.58 8.94 -5.45
CA GLN A 104 -10.39 8.35 -6.52
C GLN A 104 -9.55 7.62 -7.57
N LYS A 105 -8.34 8.10 -7.83
CA LYS A 105 -7.42 7.51 -8.80
C LYS A 105 -6.86 6.19 -8.31
N GLY A 106 -6.51 6.12 -7.03
CA GLY A 106 -6.13 4.86 -6.38
C GLY A 106 -7.25 3.83 -6.45
N ILE A 107 -8.48 4.23 -6.11
CA ILE A 107 -9.65 3.34 -6.19
C ILE A 107 -9.83 2.79 -7.62
N GLN A 108 -9.74 3.63 -8.66
CA GLN A 108 -9.84 3.18 -10.05
C GLN A 108 -8.79 2.13 -10.43
N ILE A 109 -7.56 2.27 -9.92
CA ILE A 109 -6.49 1.29 -10.13
C ILE A 109 -6.84 -0.05 -9.47
N LEU A 110 -7.32 -0.02 -8.22
CA LEU A 110 -7.76 -1.22 -7.53
C LEU A 110 -8.96 -1.88 -8.23
N GLU A 111 -9.93 -1.10 -8.70
CA GLU A 111 -11.06 -1.58 -9.48
C GLU A 111 -10.62 -2.30 -10.77
N GLU A 112 -9.64 -1.73 -11.51
CA GLU A 112 -9.07 -2.36 -12.70
C GLU A 112 -8.38 -3.69 -12.37
N ILE A 113 -7.58 -3.71 -11.30
CA ILE A 113 -6.91 -4.91 -10.80
C ILE A 113 -7.94 -5.98 -10.45
N CYS A 114 -9.02 -5.61 -9.76
CA CYS A 114 -10.11 -6.50 -9.39
C CYS A 114 -10.84 -7.04 -10.62
N ARG A 115 -11.21 -6.16 -11.56
CA ARG A 115 -11.95 -6.53 -12.78
C ARG A 115 -11.20 -7.53 -13.66
N ARG A 116 -9.87 -7.44 -13.69
CA ARG A 116 -9.00 -8.36 -14.43
C ARG A 116 -8.66 -9.65 -13.68
N GLY A 117 -9.18 -9.83 -12.45
CA GLY A 117 -8.85 -10.98 -11.60
C GLY A 117 -7.42 -10.93 -11.04
N GLY A 118 -6.73 -9.79 -11.12
CA GLY A 118 -5.34 -9.65 -10.70
C GLY A 118 -5.14 -9.84 -9.19
N HIS A 119 -6.14 -9.51 -8.38
CA HIS A 119 -6.16 -9.79 -6.93
C HIS A 119 -6.11 -11.30 -6.59
N MET A 120 -6.37 -12.19 -7.56
CA MET A 120 -6.22 -13.64 -7.43
C MET A 120 -4.94 -14.17 -8.11
N SER A 121 -4.16 -13.28 -8.74
CA SER A 121 -2.94 -13.64 -9.47
C SER A 121 -1.83 -14.06 -8.51
N GLN A 122 -1.06 -15.06 -8.92
CA GLN A 122 0.20 -15.47 -8.27
C GLN A 122 1.41 -14.66 -8.77
N PHE A 123 1.22 -13.81 -9.78
CA PHE A 123 2.25 -12.97 -10.37
C PHE A 123 2.02 -11.50 -10.03
N PRO A 124 3.09 -10.71 -9.80
CA PRO A 124 2.98 -9.27 -9.58
C PRO A 124 2.27 -8.57 -10.74
N ILE A 125 1.43 -7.61 -10.40
CA ILE A 125 0.74 -6.76 -11.35
C ILE A 125 1.58 -5.50 -11.49
N THR A 126 2.11 -5.25 -12.69
CA THR A 126 2.79 -3.98 -12.97
C THR A 126 1.75 -2.87 -13.01
N THR A 127 1.74 -2.05 -11.97
CA THR A 127 1.01 -0.78 -12.00
C THR A 127 1.92 0.18 -12.75
N THR A 128 1.58 0.53 -13.98
CA THR A 128 2.37 1.52 -14.71
C THR A 128 2.28 2.83 -13.93
N THR A 129 3.41 3.32 -13.41
CA THR A 129 3.56 4.68 -12.85
C THR A 129 3.02 5.76 -13.80
N SER A 130 2.87 5.45 -15.09
CA SER A 130 2.18 6.28 -16.08
C SER A 130 0.71 6.59 -15.73
N ALA A 131 0.02 5.70 -14.99
CA ALA A 131 -1.32 5.96 -14.48
C ALA A 131 -1.33 7.23 -13.61
N TYR A 132 -0.31 7.46 -12.78
CA TYR A 132 -0.17 8.64 -11.93
C TYR A 132 0.29 9.91 -12.68
N SER A 133 0.99 9.77 -13.81
CA SER A 133 1.61 10.88 -14.57
C SER A 133 0.69 11.71 -15.50
N ASN A 134 -0.53 11.26 -15.82
CA ASN A 134 -1.41 11.99 -16.73
C ASN A 134 -2.23 13.07 -16.00
N SER A 135 -1.61 14.17 -15.59
CA SER A 135 -2.33 15.43 -15.33
C SER A 135 -1.38 16.63 -15.18
N LEU A 136 -0.61 16.99 -16.22
CA LEU A 136 -0.04 18.35 -16.31
C LEU A 136 -0.01 18.98 -17.72
N ASP A 137 -0.60 18.39 -18.76
CA ASP A 137 -0.60 18.97 -20.12
C ASP A 137 -2.01 19.12 -20.74
N GLY A 138 -2.95 19.74 -20.00
CA GLY A 138 -4.33 19.95 -20.48
C GLY A 138 -4.91 21.36 -20.35
N ILE A 139 -4.23 22.29 -19.67
CA ILE A 139 -4.74 23.67 -19.45
C ILE A 139 -3.67 24.69 -19.81
N ALA A 140 -3.21 24.65 -21.05
CA ALA A 140 -2.50 25.76 -21.68
C ALA A 140 -2.54 25.54 -23.19
N ASN A 141 -3.64 25.94 -23.83
CA ASN A 141 -3.72 26.54 -25.17
C ASN A 141 -5.15 26.45 -25.71
N GLY A 142 -5.85 27.58 -25.62
CA GLY A 142 -7.15 27.80 -26.24
C GLY A 142 -7.46 29.29 -26.19
N ASN A 143 -6.80 30.04 -27.07
CA ASN A 143 -7.27 31.36 -27.54
C ASN A 143 -8.61 31.21 -28.26
#